data_AF-A0A915MCP3-F1
#
_entry.id   AF-A0A915MCP3-F1
#
_cell.length_a   1.000
_cell.length_b   1.000
_cell.length_c   1.000
_cell.angle_alpha   90.00
_cell.angle_beta   90.00
_cell.angle_gamma   90.00
#
_symmetry.space_group_name_H-M   'P 1'
#
loop_
_entity.id
_entity.type
_entity.pdbx_description
1 polymer ?
#
loop_
_entity_poly.entity_id
_entity_poly.type
_entity_poly.pdbx_seq_one_letter_code
_entity_poly.pdbx_strand_id
1 'polypeptide(L)'
;MKPSKTLWNCSIEAALEFHRVVSDLFPQGQKQLRYITSDYVGKFITPGWSDNLISQKELFDALNACEAPQAGGDISSCSILNGILFALEAMTERSPKQRNDLREYLDYLDQKEEERLKLYARGPKSFDEILKEKQTKGNFGKNNFRINNKGAVVIITSLESVSEYESIIEYFTEQILAKNESIKTAIDEKMVRIDQTDLFILHVDLPGNQNNIISNKEKQYSFFNSRLFSVLPGINLITGIHRVLQDVYSLVSTTVVGIPMKEANQSGQSIHYDVELLHPKIAHSALKNSGLLEENNSKLLDNVTVHWNLFNSVRLKWCTAKALKNEIVPLICEQTYPFTLAFNKNRASICLTSFVVNGKSVMLEVIQEAFQSLIIPNVKDKLISHYLSKNEEGRLVIQLVNFEEKKAIKTEKIQEFTTQEIPQTSQASCVEQQITPKIKWASTNPRDVSVNPQEEILKTPKRPLTIEETPPSKQQQTKCQNNEELMNQRIKQRKLQIATLWQPKEELDLYDWW
;
A
#
# COMPACT_ATOMS: atom_id res chain seq x y z
N MET A 1 21.11 -30.42 17.57
CA MET A 1 20.48 -29.97 16.31
C MET A 1 19.10 -29.42 16.60
N LYS A 2 18.82 -28.17 16.23
CA LYS A 2 17.42 -27.69 16.22
C LYS A 2 16.69 -28.35 15.04
N PRO A 3 15.41 -28.74 15.20
CA PRO A 3 14.63 -29.26 14.08
C PRO A 3 14.49 -28.19 12.99
N SER A 4 14.57 -28.60 11.73
CA SER A 4 14.33 -27.72 10.59
C SER A 4 12.86 -27.26 10.58
N LYS A 5 12.63 -25.97 10.30
CA LYS A 5 11.28 -25.44 10.14
C LYS A 5 10.67 -25.96 8.85
N THR A 6 9.39 -26.32 8.89
CA THR A 6 8.63 -26.65 7.68
C THR A 6 8.16 -25.37 6.96
N LEU A 7 7.77 -25.50 5.69
CA LEU A 7 7.14 -24.40 4.95
C LEU A 7 5.88 -23.86 5.66
N TRP A 8 5.12 -24.75 6.30
CA TRP A 8 3.98 -24.37 7.12
C TRP A 8 4.37 -23.46 8.29
N ASN A 9 5.44 -23.81 9.03
CA ASN A 9 5.94 -22.96 10.10
C ASN A 9 6.40 -21.59 9.58
N CYS A 10 7.12 -21.55 8.46
CA CYS A 10 7.54 -20.30 7.83
C CYS A 10 6.34 -19.45 7.39
N SER A 11 5.27 -20.07 6.89
CA SER A 11 4.04 -19.38 6.47
C SER A 11 3.26 -18.80 7.65
N ILE A 12 3.22 -19.52 8.79
CA ILE A 12 2.68 -18.98 10.06
C ILE A 12 3.49 -17.77 10.52
N GLU A 13 4.81 -17.84 10.51
CA GLU A 13 5.67 -16.72 10.89
C GLU A 13 5.44 -15.50 9.99
N ALA A 14 5.32 -15.72 8.68
CA ALA A 14 4.98 -14.70 7.70
C ALA A 14 3.60 -14.06 7.95
N ALA A 15 2.59 -14.87 8.27
CA ALA A 15 1.24 -14.39 8.60
C ALA A 15 1.21 -13.52 9.87
N LEU A 16 1.94 -13.95 10.91
CA LEU A 16 2.09 -13.20 12.18
C LEU A 16 2.88 -11.92 12.00
N GLU A 17 3.88 -11.92 11.12
CA GLU A 17 4.66 -10.72 10.80
C GLU A 17 3.83 -9.71 10.01
N PHE A 18 3.04 -10.17 9.03
CA PHE A 18 2.08 -9.32 8.33
C PHE A 18 1.10 -8.68 9.32
N HIS A 19 0.54 -9.47 10.23
CA HIS A 19 -0.35 -8.99 11.29
C HIS A 19 0.31 -7.91 12.14
N ARG A 20 1.52 -8.18 12.63
CA ARG A 20 2.28 -7.30 13.51
C ARG A 20 2.52 -5.95 12.85
N VAL A 21 3.04 -5.92 11.62
CA VAL A 21 3.33 -4.66 10.92
C VAL A 21 2.06 -3.84 10.72
N VAL A 22 0.95 -4.48 10.34
CA VAL A 22 -0.34 -3.79 10.17
C VAL A 22 -0.86 -3.26 11.51
N SER A 23 -0.77 -4.06 12.57
CA SER A 23 -1.21 -3.66 13.92
C SER A 23 -0.39 -2.49 14.48
N ASP A 24 0.91 -2.46 14.21
CA ASP A 24 1.81 -1.39 14.66
C ASP A 24 1.54 -0.07 13.91
N LEU A 25 1.32 -0.14 12.59
CA LEU A 25 1.20 1.05 11.74
C LEU A 25 -0.23 1.57 11.59
N PHE A 26 -1.24 0.71 11.71
CA PHE A 26 -2.65 1.05 11.48
C PHE A 26 -3.53 0.63 12.66
N PRO A 27 -3.36 1.27 13.82
CA PRO A 27 -4.13 0.95 15.01
C PRO A 27 -5.62 1.32 14.85
N GLN A 28 -6.46 0.84 15.78
CA GLN A 28 -7.90 1.16 15.84
C GLN A 28 -8.70 0.70 14.61
N GLY A 29 -8.28 -0.41 13.98
CA GLY A 29 -9.02 -1.07 12.90
C GLY A 29 -9.17 -0.26 11.62
N GLN A 30 -8.27 0.71 11.39
CA GLN A 30 -8.18 1.42 10.12
C GLN A 30 -7.98 0.48 8.93
N LYS A 31 -7.33 -0.66 9.17
CA LYS A 31 -7.12 -1.76 8.22
C LYS A 31 -7.64 -3.05 8.84
N GLN A 32 -8.15 -3.94 8.00
CA GLN A 32 -8.71 -5.22 8.40
C GLN A 32 -7.98 -6.36 7.68
N LEU A 33 -7.91 -7.52 8.33
CA LEU A 33 -7.25 -8.72 7.81
C LEU A 33 -8.16 -9.93 8.01
N ARG A 34 -8.16 -10.84 7.04
CA ARG A 34 -8.80 -12.16 7.13
C ARG A 34 -7.74 -13.20 6.77
N TYR A 35 -7.61 -14.23 7.59
CA TYR A 35 -6.66 -15.33 7.33
C TYR A 35 -7.42 -16.60 6.96
N ILE A 36 -6.92 -17.28 5.93
CA ILE A 36 -7.54 -18.46 5.34
C ILE A 36 -6.45 -19.52 5.18
N THR A 37 -6.72 -20.75 5.59
CA THR A 37 -5.93 -21.91 5.17
C THR A 37 -6.61 -22.61 4.00
N SER A 38 -5.82 -23.27 3.16
CA SER A 38 -6.32 -24.04 2.03
C SER A 38 -5.64 -25.40 2.00
N ASP A 39 -6.44 -26.45 2.15
CA ASP A 39 -6.05 -27.85 1.99
C ASP A 39 -6.96 -28.51 0.93
N TYR A 40 -7.59 -29.64 1.26
CA TYR A 40 -8.71 -30.20 0.50
C TYR A 40 -9.97 -29.30 0.57
N VAL A 41 -10.03 -28.38 1.53
CA VAL A 41 -11.07 -27.36 1.75
C VAL A 41 -10.44 -26.02 2.15
N GLY A 42 -11.09 -24.91 1.82
CA GLY A 42 -10.75 -23.59 2.34
C GLY A 42 -11.36 -23.37 3.72
N LYS A 43 -10.59 -22.84 4.68
CA LYS A 43 -11.08 -22.59 6.05
C LYS A 43 -10.69 -21.19 6.52
N PHE A 44 -11.66 -20.42 7.02
CA PHE A 44 -11.37 -19.17 7.72
C PHE A 44 -10.74 -19.46 9.09
N ILE A 45 -9.59 -18.85 9.35
CA ILE A 45 -8.90 -18.90 10.65
C ILE A 45 -9.43 -17.81 11.56
N THR A 46 -9.75 -16.66 10.98
CA THR A 46 -10.25 -15.48 11.69
C THR A 46 -11.76 -15.31 11.50
N PRO A 47 -12.45 -14.66 12.44
CA PRO A 47 -13.87 -14.33 12.28
C PRO A 47 -14.11 -13.35 11.12
N GLY A 48 -15.39 -13.00 10.92
CA GLY A 48 -15.83 -12.00 9.94
C GLY A 48 -15.17 -10.62 10.10
N TRP A 49 -15.38 -9.72 9.14
CA TRP A 49 -14.85 -8.36 9.21
C TRP A 49 -15.34 -7.61 10.45
N SER A 50 -14.41 -7.13 11.27
CA SER A 50 -14.66 -6.47 12.57
C SER A 50 -14.00 -5.09 12.67
N ASP A 51 -14.53 -4.23 13.54
CA ASP A 51 -14.02 -2.86 13.73
C ASP A 51 -12.60 -2.80 14.27
N ASN A 52 -12.09 -3.89 14.83
CA ASN A 52 -10.71 -4.03 15.29
C ASN A 52 -10.09 -5.29 14.70
N LEU A 53 -8.78 -5.26 14.48
CA LEU A 53 -8.02 -6.47 14.22
C LEU A 53 -8.10 -7.39 15.43
N ILE A 54 -8.17 -8.70 15.19
CA ILE A 54 -7.93 -9.68 16.25
C ILE A 54 -6.53 -9.46 16.83
N SER A 55 -6.35 -9.77 18.11
CA SER A 55 -5.03 -9.66 18.72
C SER A 55 -4.05 -10.68 18.12
N GLN A 56 -2.74 -10.37 18.19
CA GLN A 56 -1.71 -11.28 17.70
C GLN A 56 -1.74 -12.62 18.43
N LYS A 57 -2.14 -12.63 19.71
CA LYS A 57 -2.32 -13.84 20.50
C LYS A 57 -3.49 -14.68 19.99
N GLU A 58 -4.66 -14.08 19.76
CA GLU A 58 -5.83 -14.79 19.21
C GLU A 58 -5.52 -15.38 17.82
N LEU A 59 -4.80 -14.64 16.98
CA LEU A 59 -4.35 -15.16 15.68
C LEU A 59 -3.41 -16.35 15.85
N PHE A 60 -2.44 -16.26 16.77
CA PHE A 60 -1.52 -17.36 17.06
C PHE A 60 -2.26 -18.60 17.58
N ASP A 61 -3.20 -18.43 18.51
CA ASP A 61 -3.99 -19.51 19.07
C ASP A 61 -4.87 -20.17 17.99
N ALA A 62 -5.48 -19.38 17.10
CA ALA A 62 -6.26 -19.89 15.96
C ALA A 62 -5.40 -20.63 14.92
N LEU A 63 -4.18 -20.14 14.63
CA LEU A 63 -3.23 -20.80 13.76
C LEU A 63 -2.71 -22.11 14.35
N ASN A 64 -2.49 -22.18 15.68
CA ASN A 64 -2.10 -23.41 16.36
C ASN A 64 -3.21 -24.45 16.41
N ALA A 65 -4.47 -24.03 16.37
CA ALA A 65 -5.61 -24.93 16.25
C ALA A 65 -5.71 -25.56 14.84
N CYS A 66 -5.04 -25.00 13.84
CA CYS A 66 -4.93 -25.62 12.52
C CYS A 66 -3.95 -26.78 12.56
N GLU A 67 -4.37 -27.94 12.03
CA GLU A 67 -3.49 -29.10 11.92
C GLU A 67 -2.33 -28.81 10.95
N ALA A 68 -1.11 -29.15 11.36
CA ALA A 68 0.05 -29.04 10.49
C ALA A 68 -0.06 -30.03 9.32
N PRO A 69 0.39 -29.67 8.09
CA PRO A 69 0.36 -30.58 6.96
C PRO A 69 1.11 -31.88 7.24
N GLN A 70 0.47 -33.02 6.97
CA GLN A 70 1.07 -34.34 7.15
C GLN A 70 1.85 -34.76 5.90
N ALA A 71 3.11 -35.17 6.05
CA ALA A 71 4.01 -35.51 4.93
C ALA A 71 3.50 -36.70 4.06
N GLY A 72 2.58 -37.52 4.58
CA GLY A 72 1.98 -38.66 3.87
C GLY A 72 0.47 -38.50 3.61
N GLY A 73 -0.09 -37.30 3.76
CA GLY A 73 -1.50 -37.05 3.50
C GLY A 73 -1.86 -37.21 2.01
N ASP A 74 -3.15 -37.40 1.71
CA ASP A 74 -3.62 -37.40 0.33
C ASP A 74 -3.57 -35.98 -0.25
N ILE A 75 -2.72 -35.81 -1.26
CA ILE A 75 -2.50 -34.51 -1.92
C ILE A 75 -3.44 -34.34 -3.12
N SER A 76 -4.15 -35.39 -3.55
CA SER A 76 -4.91 -35.39 -4.81
C SER A 76 -6.08 -34.41 -4.83
N SER A 77 -6.61 -34.05 -3.66
CA SER A 77 -7.69 -33.07 -3.49
C SER A 77 -7.21 -31.74 -2.89
N CYS A 78 -5.95 -31.64 -2.48
CA CYS A 78 -5.41 -30.43 -1.87
C CYS A 78 -5.12 -29.37 -2.94
N SER A 79 -5.71 -28.18 -2.81
CA SER A 79 -5.52 -27.10 -3.78
C SER A 79 -5.63 -25.73 -3.15
N ILE A 80 -4.81 -24.78 -3.62
CA ILE A 80 -4.88 -23.37 -3.21
C ILE A 80 -6.14 -22.66 -3.73
N LEU A 81 -6.78 -23.22 -4.77
CA LEU A 81 -7.97 -22.67 -5.40
C LEU A 81 -9.15 -22.58 -4.43
N ASN A 82 -9.26 -23.53 -3.49
CA ASN A 82 -10.26 -23.51 -2.43
C ASN A 82 -10.13 -22.26 -1.55
N GLY A 83 -8.91 -21.91 -1.14
CA GLY A 83 -8.62 -20.70 -0.37
C GLY A 83 -8.88 -19.42 -1.16
N ILE A 84 -8.63 -19.42 -2.47
CA ILE A 84 -8.97 -18.29 -3.35
C ILE A 84 -10.47 -18.02 -3.34
N LEU A 85 -11.30 -19.05 -3.45
CA LEU A 85 -12.75 -18.90 -3.42
C LEU A 85 -13.22 -18.22 -2.11
N PHE A 86 -12.67 -18.66 -0.97
CA PHE A 86 -12.97 -18.08 0.35
C PHE A 86 -12.45 -16.64 0.47
N ALA A 87 -11.29 -16.34 -0.09
CA ALA A 87 -10.74 -14.98 -0.10
C ALA A 87 -11.63 -14.02 -0.89
N LEU A 88 -12.07 -14.45 -2.08
CA LEU A 88 -12.99 -13.68 -2.91
C LEU A 88 -14.36 -13.53 -2.25
N GLU A 89 -14.85 -14.56 -1.56
CA GLU A 89 -16.09 -14.47 -0.78
C GLU A 89 -15.98 -13.45 0.36
N ALA A 90 -14.91 -13.50 1.14
CA ALA A 90 -14.65 -12.49 2.16
C ALA A 90 -14.55 -11.08 1.56
N MET A 91 -13.93 -10.90 0.39
CA MET A 91 -13.87 -9.59 -0.27
C MET A 91 -15.25 -9.07 -0.71
N THR A 92 -16.23 -9.95 -0.91
CA THR A 92 -17.60 -9.53 -1.22
C THR A 92 -18.41 -9.16 0.02
N GLU A 93 -18.04 -9.63 1.22
CA GLU A 93 -18.72 -9.25 2.46
C GLU A 93 -18.48 -7.77 2.81
N ARG A 94 -19.54 -7.01 3.13
CA ARG A 94 -19.40 -5.61 3.57
C ARG A 94 -18.64 -5.49 4.89
N SER A 95 -17.53 -4.75 4.87
CA SER A 95 -16.83 -4.31 6.08
C SER A 95 -17.72 -3.44 6.99
N PRO A 96 -17.44 -3.35 8.30
CA PRO A 96 -18.10 -2.41 9.20
C PRO A 96 -18.07 -0.97 8.69
N LYS A 97 -16.93 -0.52 8.16
CA LYS A 97 -16.80 0.81 7.56
C LYS A 97 -17.75 1.02 6.39
N GLN A 98 -17.78 0.08 5.43
CA GLN A 98 -18.71 0.16 4.30
C GLN A 98 -20.19 0.11 4.75
N ARG A 99 -20.50 -0.62 5.83
CA ARG A 99 -21.85 -0.63 6.42
C ARG A 99 -22.20 0.73 7.03
N ASN A 100 -21.27 1.36 7.74
CA ASN A 100 -21.47 2.68 8.33
C ASN A 100 -21.60 3.77 7.26
N ASP A 101 -20.71 3.77 6.25
CA ASP A 101 -20.76 4.72 5.13
C ASP A 101 -22.11 4.64 4.39
N LEU A 102 -22.64 3.43 4.17
CA LEU A 102 -23.96 3.23 3.58
C LEU A 102 -25.07 3.76 4.47
N ARG A 103 -25.00 3.49 5.78
CA ARG A 103 -26.00 3.95 6.75
C ARG A 103 -26.07 5.48 6.80
N GLU A 104 -24.92 6.13 6.91
CA GLU A 104 -24.84 7.60 6.91
C GLU A 104 -25.43 8.20 5.63
N TYR A 105 -25.20 7.56 4.48
CA TYR A 105 -25.79 7.99 3.22
C TYR A 105 -27.32 7.82 3.19
N LEU A 106 -27.86 6.71 3.71
CA LEU A 106 -29.31 6.48 3.79
C LEU A 106 -29.97 7.50 4.74
N ASP A 107 -29.38 7.74 5.90
CA ASP A 107 -29.88 8.75 6.86
C ASP A 107 -29.90 10.16 6.22
N TYR A 108 -28.90 10.50 5.41
CA TYR A 108 -28.89 11.75 4.63
C TYR A 108 -30.01 11.82 3.60
N LEU A 109 -30.33 10.71 2.91
CA LEU A 109 -31.44 10.69 1.94
C LEU A 109 -32.80 10.87 2.62
N ASP A 110 -33.02 10.20 3.76
CA ASP A 110 -34.26 10.31 4.53
C ASP A 110 -34.48 11.75 5.02
N GLN A 111 -33.44 12.38 5.55
CA GLN A 111 -33.49 13.80 5.95
C GLN A 111 -33.84 14.71 4.77
N LYS A 112 -33.24 14.48 3.61
CA LYS A 112 -33.49 15.28 2.41
C LYS A 112 -34.91 15.08 1.87
N GLU A 113 -35.47 13.88 1.99
CA GLU A 113 -36.85 13.60 1.64
C GLU A 113 -37.82 14.30 2.60
N GLU A 114 -37.54 14.26 3.90
CA GLU A 114 -38.33 14.96 4.92
C GLU A 114 -38.31 16.49 4.71
N GLU A 115 -37.15 17.06 4.40
CA GLU A 115 -37.03 18.47 4.00
C GLU A 115 -37.87 18.77 2.76
N ARG A 116 -37.82 17.91 1.74
CA ARG A 116 -38.59 18.08 0.51
C ARG A 116 -40.10 18.04 0.78
N LEU A 117 -40.56 17.15 1.67
CA LEU A 117 -41.96 17.08 2.11
C LEU A 117 -42.37 18.34 2.88
N LYS A 118 -41.50 18.86 3.77
CA LYS A 118 -41.73 20.14 4.48
C LYS A 118 -41.80 21.34 3.52
N LEU A 119 -41.02 21.34 2.44
CA LEU A 119 -41.13 22.34 1.38
C LEU A 119 -42.49 22.28 0.68
N TYR A 120 -42.96 21.09 0.30
CA TYR A 120 -44.27 20.93 -0.37
C TYR A 120 -45.43 21.38 0.52
N ALA A 121 -45.32 21.21 1.84
CA ALA A 121 -46.31 21.68 2.81
C ALA A 121 -46.31 23.21 3.02
N ARG A 122 -45.25 23.93 2.65
CA ARG A 122 -45.06 25.37 2.95
C ARG A 122 -45.57 26.35 1.88
N GLY A 123 -46.11 25.88 0.77
CA GLY A 123 -46.51 26.74 -0.36
C GLY A 123 -45.31 27.28 -1.16
N PRO A 124 -45.55 28.05 -2.25
CA PRO A 124 -44.48 28.50 -3.14
C PRO A 124 -43.49 29.43 -2.43
N LYS A 125 -42.19 29.12 -2.53
CA LYS A 125 -41.10 29.91 -1.99
C LYS A 125 -41.01 31.30 -2.62
N SER A 126 -40.61 32.29 -1.84
CA SER A 126 -40.33 33.63 -2.36
C SER A 126 -39.02 33.65 -3.16
N PHE A 127 -38.87 34.64 -4.04
CA PHE A 127 -37.68 34.79 -4.88
C PHE A 127 -36.37 34.91 -4.07
N ASP A 128 -36.41 35.55 -2.90
CA ASP A 128 -35.26 35.73 -2.01
C ASP A 128 -34.80 34.44 -1.34
N GLU A 129 -35.73 33.52 -1.06
CA GLU A 129 -35.42 32.19 -0.49
C GLU A 129 -34.68 31.30 -1.50
N ILE A 130 -35.06 31.40 -2.78
CA ILE A 130 -34.42 30.66 -3.88
C ILE A 130 -32.96 31.12 -4.07
N LEU A 131 -32.68 32.41 -3.85
CA LEU A 131 -31.32 32.95 -3.98
C LEU A 131 -30.39 32.43 -2.86
N LYS A 132 -30.88 32.35 -1.62
CA LYS A 132 -30.12 31.84 -0.46
C LYS A 132 -29.81 30.34 -0.57
N GLU A 133 -30.74 29.56 -1.11
CA GLU A 133 -30.59 28.11 -1.26
C GLU A 133 -29.57 27.72 -2.34
N LYS A 134 -29.31 28.60 -3.32
CA LYS A 134 -28.23 28.41 -4.31
C LYS A 134 -26.84 28.66 -3.73
N GLN A 135 -26.73 29.47 -2.67
CA GLN A 135 -25.45 29.80 -2.02
C GLN A 135 -25.03 28.78 -0.96
N THR A 136 -25.97 27.99 -0.42
CA THR A 136 -25.75 27.01 0.66
C THR A 136 -25.62 25.56 0.20
N LYS A 137 -25.80 25.26 -1.08
CA LYS A 137 -25.59 23.89 -1.61
C LYS A 137 -24.11 23.52 -1.62
N GLY A 138 -23.66 22.96 -0.51
CA GLY A 138 -22.43 22.18 -0.42
C GLY A 138 -22.43 21.01 -1.42
N ASN A 139 -21.22 20.62 -1.79
CA ASN A 139 -20.78 19.76 -2.90
C ASN A 139 -21.34 18.32 -2.98
N PHE A 140 -22.56 18.02 -2.52
CA PHE A 140 -23.18 16.71 -2.79
C PHE A 140 -23.96 16.77 -4.11
N GLY A 141 -23.19 16.69 -5.20
CA GLY A 141 -23.71 16.46 -6.54
C GLY A 141 -24.54 15.17 -6.63
N LYS A 142 -25.40 15.09 -7.65
CA LYS A 142 -26.28 13.96 -7.99
C LYS A 142 -25.51 12.67 -8.36
N ASN A 143 -24.64 12.17 -7.48
CA ASN A 143 -23.98 10.89 -7.68
C ASN A 143 -24.74 9.84 -6.89
N ASN A 144 -25.22 8.79 -7.58
CA ASN A 144 -25.69 7.57 -6.93
C ASN A 144 -24.56 7.06 -6.03
N PHE A 145 -24.80 7.00 -4.71
CA PHE A 145 -23.83 6.43 -3.79
C PHE A 145 -23.52 5.00 -4.20
N ARG A 146 -22.23 4.74 -4.41
CA ARG A 146 -21.70 3.42 -4.73
C ARG A 146 -20.62 3.12 -3.72
N ILE A 147 -20.77 1.99 -3.01
CA ILE A 147 -19.74 1.47 -2.13
C ILE A 147 -18.55 1.10 -3.01
N ASN A 148 -17.40 1.74 -2.76
CA ASN A 148 -16.14 1.37 -3.40
C ASN A 148 -15.56 0.16 -2.67
N ASN A 149 -15.42 -0.96 -3.37
CA ASN A 149 -14.92 -2.19 -2.78
C ASN A 149 -13.57 -2.59 -3.40
N LYS A 150 -12.51 -2.34 -2.64
CA LYS A 150 -11.14 -2.67 -3.03
C LYS A 150 -10.47 -3.48 -1.93
N GLY A 151 -9.60 -4.40 -2.34
CA GLY A 151 -8.88 -5.27 -1.43
C GLY A 151 -7.58 -5.81 -2.01
N ALA A 152 -6.90 -6.64 -1.23
CA ALA A 152 -5.74 -7.39 -1.68
C ALA A 152 -5.84 -8.83 -1.17
N VAL A 153 -5.50 -9.78 -2.03
CA VAL A 153 -5.37 -11.20 -1.69
C VAL A 153 -3.90 -11.55 -1.72
N VAL A 154 -3.38 -12.03 -0.58
CA VAL A 154 -1.97 -12.45 -0.45
C VAL A 154 -1.93 -13.96 -0.25
N ILE A 155 -1.29 -14.65 -1.18
CA ILE A 155 -1.15 -16.10 -1.20
C ILE A 155 0.31 -16.44 -0.90
N ILE A 156 0.54 -17.27 0.09
CA ILE A 156 1.86 -17.86 0.40
C ILE A 156 1.77 -19.34 0.04
N THR A 157 2.54 -19.77 -0.95
CA THR A 157 2.51 -21.16 -1.43
C THR A 157 3.83 -21.56 -2.07
N SER A 158 4.03 -22.85 -2.35
CA SER A 158 5.08 -23.32 -3.25
C SER A 158 4.42 -23.76 -4.56
N LEU A 159 4.97 -23.30 -5.68
CA LEU A 159 4.47 -23.56 -7.03
C LEU A 159 5.44 -24.54 -7.70
N GLU A 160 4.91 -25.45 -8.51
CA GLU A 160 5.70 -26.42 -9.25
C GLU A 160 6.20 -25.85 -10.59
N SER A 161 5.47 -24.88 -11.16
CA SER A 161 5.81 -24.28 -12.46
C SER A 161 5.14 -22.93 -12.70
N VAL A 162 5.62 -22.22 -13.73
CA VAL A 162 4.97 -21.00 -14.23
C VAL A 162 3.56 -21.29 -14.78
N SER A 163 3.29 -22.50 -15.27
CA SER A 163 1.95 -22.87 -15.77
C SER A 163 0.91 -22.90 -14.65
N GLU A 164 1.31 -23.30 -13.45
CA GLU A 164 0.43 -23.29 -12.27
C GLU A 164 0.08 -21.86 -11.87
N TYR A 165 1.06 -20.95 -11.91
CA TYR A 165 0.81 -19.51 -11.73
C TYR A 165 -0.24 -18.99 -12.72
N GLU A 166 -0.11 -19.25 -14.02
CA GLU A 166 -1.09 -18.79 -15.00
C GLU A 166 -2.48 -19.41 -14.79
N SER A 167 -2.54 -20.68 -14.35
CA SER A 167 -3.82 -21.36 -14.02
C SER A 167 -4.51 -20.71 -12.82
N ILE A 168 -3.75 -20.30 -11.80
CA ILE A 168 -4.27 -19.55 -10.65
C ILE A 168 -4.86 -18.21 -11.11
N ILE A 169 -4.20 -17.50 -12.03
CA ILE A 169 -4.69 -16.24 -12.57
C ILE A 169 -5.99 -16.42 -13.35
N GLU A 170 -6.07 -17.43 -14.22
CA GLU A 170 -7.28 -17.74 -14.98
C GLU A 170 -8.45 -18.02 -14.03
N TYR A 171 -8.24 -18.92 -13.06
CA TYR A 171 -9.24 -19.22 -12.03
C TYR A 171 -9.66 -17.99 -11.23
N PHE A 172 -8.71 -17.16 -10.77
CA PHE A 172 -8.99 -15.94 -10.02
C PHE A 172 -9.87 -14.95 -10.83
N THR A 173 -9.58 -14.83 -12.13
CA THR A 173 -10.37 -14.01 -13.06
C THR A 173 -11.80 -14.52 -13.19
N GLU A 174 -11.97 -15.83 -13.45
CA GLU A 174 -13.28 -16.46 -13.57
C GLU A 174 -14.12 -16.30 -12.31
N GLN A 175 -13.51 -16.50 -11.13
CA GLN A 175 -14.22 -16.40 -9.86
C GLN A 175 -14.64 -14.95 -9.53
N ILE A 176 -13.82 -13.93 -9.85
CA ILE A 176 -14.23 -12.53 -9.68
C ILE A 176 -15.43 -12.21 -10.57
N LEU A 177 -15.41 -12.65 -11.83
CA LEU A 177 -16.53 -12.43 -12.76
C LEU A 177 -17.80 -13.12 -12.26
N ALA A 178 -17.70 -14.39 -11.88
CA ALA A 178 -18.83 -15.17 -11.40
C ALA A 178 -19.45 -14.57 -10.12
N LYS A 179 -18.63 -14.19 -9.12
CA LYS A 179 -19.11 -13.55 -7.88
C LYS A 179 -19.76 -12.20 -8.17
N ASN A 180 -19.16 -11.38 -9.03
CA ASN A 180 -19.72 -10.07 -9.39
C ASN A 180 -21.04 -10.18 -10.17
N GLU A 181 -21.21 -11.16 -11.07
CA GLU A 181 -22.50 -11.42 -11.73
C GLU A 181 -23.55 -11.95 -10.76
N SER A 182 -23.16 -12.84 -9.84
CA SER A 182 -24.06 -13.35 -8.79
C SER A 182 -24.59 -12.22 -7.91
N ILE A 183 -23.74 -11.26 -7.52
CA ILE A 183 -24.16 -10.12 -6.68
C ILE A 183 -25.10 -9.16 -7.42
N LYS A 184 -24.98 -9.02 -8.75
CA LYS A 184 -25.92 -8.19 -9.52
C LYS A 184 -27.33 -8.76 -9.54
N THR A 185 -27.45 -10.08 -9.52
CA THR A 185 -28.75 -10.78 -9.58
C THR A 185 -29.32 -11.07 -8.20
N ALA A 186 -28.46 -11.18 -7.18
CA ALA A 186 -28.85 -11.37 -5.80
C ALA A 186 -29.47 -10.10 -5.19
N ILE A 187 -30.52 -10.29 -4.39
CA ILE A 187 -31.09 -9.26 -3.50
C ILE A 187 -30.34 -9.26 -2.15
N ASP A 188 -29.23 -10.00 -2.03
CA ASP A 188 -28.46 -10.03 -0.79
C ASP A 188 -27.76 -8.69 -0.58
N GLU A 189 -28.39 -7.86 0.23
CA GLU A 189 -27.85 -6.55 0.56
C GLU A 189 -26.44 -6.70 1.16
N LYS A 190 -26.10 -7.79 1.86
CA LYS A 190 -24.87 -7.92 2.66
C LYS A 190 -23.60 -8.02 1.82
N MET A 191 -23.71 -8.35 0.54
CA MET A 191 -22.57 -8.48 -0.37
C MET A 191 -22.38 -7.24 -1.24
N VAL A 192 -21.14 -6.97 -1.62
CA VAL A 192 -20.75 -5.87 -2.51
C VAL A 192 -19.84 -6.40 -3.62
N ARG A 193 -20.08 -5.88 -4.83
CA ARG A 193 -19.25 -6.17 -6.01
C ARG A 193 -17.79 -5.83 -5.72
N ILE A 194 -16.85 -6.63 -6.21
CA ILE A 194 -15.41 -6.32 -6.21
C ILE A 194 -15.13 -5.35 -7.37
N ASP A 195 -14.66 -4.14 -7.05
CA ASP A 195 -14.34 -3.11 -8.05
C ASP A 195 -12.89 -3.24 -8.56
N GLN A 196 -11.95 -3.46 -7.65
CA GLN A 196 -10.53 -3.64 -7.95
C GLN A 196 -9.87 -4.45 -6.83
N THR A 197 -9.01 -5.40 -7.15
CA THR A 197 -8.19 -6.10 -6.15
C THR A 197 -6.73 -6.18 -6.58
N ASP A 198 -5.81 -6.37 -5.64
CA ASP A 198 -4.46 -6.81 -5.97
C ASP A 198 -4.30 -8.29 -5.56
N LEU A 199 -3.67 -9.09 -6.40
CA LEU A 199 -3.33 -10.49 -6.12
C LEU A 199 -1.81 -10.58 -5.98
N PHE A 200 -1.35 -10.93 -4.79
CA PHE A 200 0.04 -11.17 -4.48
C PHE A 200 0.25 -12.67 -4.26
N ILE A 201 1.21 -13.26 -4.98
CA ILE A 201 1.61 -14.65 -4.81
C ILE A 201 3.08 -14.64 -4.38
N LEU A 202 3.32 -14.98 -3.12
CA LEU A 202 4.66 -15.29 -2.63
C LEU A 202 4.92 -16.77 -2.85
N HIS A 203 5.63 -17.07 -3.93
CA HIS A 203 6.15 -18.39 -4.22
C HIS A 203 7.38 -18.66 -3.34
N VAL A 204 7.30 -19.67 -2.49
CA VAL A 204 8.43 -20.14 -1.70
C VAL A 204 9.18 -21.22 -2.47
N ASP A 205 10.37 -20.86 -2.94
CA ASP A 205 11.26 -21.76 -3.67
C ASP A 205 11.97 -22.70 -2.68
N LEU A 206 11.74 -24.00 -2.83
CA LEU A 206 12.27 -25.02 -1.93
C LEU A 206 13.61 -25.57 -2.48
N PRO A 207 14.63 -25.72 -1.62
CA PRO A 207 15.94 -26.23 -2.05
C PRO A 207 15.80 -27.64 -2.66
N GLY A 208 16.18 -27.77 -3.94
CA GLY A 208 16.04 -29.01 -4.73
C GLY A 208 15.35 -28.80 -6.09
N ASN A 209 14.61 -27.71 -6.27
CA ASN A 209 13.89 -27.37 -7.52
C ASN A 209 14.76 -26.66 -8.58
N GLN A 210 16.00 -27.11 -8.80
CA GLN A 210 16.98 -26.42 -9.65
C GLN A 210 16.58 -26.25 -11.13
N ASN A 211 15.59 -26.99 -11.62
CA ASN A 211 15.21 -27.01 -13.03
C ASN A 211 14.04 -26.09 -13.41
N ASN A 212 13.30 -25.53 -12.45
CA ASN A 212 12.13 -24.68 -12.70
C ASN A 212 12.23 -23.36 -11.93
N ILE A 213 13.18 -22.50 -12.32
CA ILE A 213 13.32 -21.17 -11.72
C ILE A 213 12.08 -20.33 -12.07
N ILE A 214 11.25 -20.06 -11.06
CA ILE A 214 10.13 -19.13 -11.17
C ILE A 214 10.65 -17.74 -10.80
N SER A 215 10.64 -16.81 -11.76
CA SER A 215 11.07 -15.42 -11.54
C SER A 215 9.91 -14.53 -11.11
N ASN A 216 10.25 -13.36 -10.55
CA ASN A 216 9.27 -12.33 -10.21
C ASN A 216 8.52 -11.87 -11.47
N LYS A 217 7.20 -11.66 -11.35
CA LYS A 217 6.33 -11.22 -12.46
C LYS A 217 5.30 -10.22 -11.97
N GLU A 218 4.96 -9.25 -12.80
CA GLU A 218 3.82 -8.36 -12.60
C GLU A 218 2.98 -8.31 -13.87
N LYS A 219 1.66 -8.41 -13.72
CA LYS A 219 0.70 -8.35 -14.83
C LYS A 219 -0.56 -7.60 -14.41
N GLN A 220 -1.07 -6.76 -15.28
CA GLN A 220 -2.30 -6.01 -15.05
C GLN A 220 -3.48 -6.66 -15.79
N TYR A 221 -4.60 -6.79 -15.09
CA TYR A 221 -5.88 -7.30 -15.60
C TYR A 221 -6.99 -6.27 -15.36
N SER A 222 -8.17 -6.51 -15.92
CA SER A 222 -9.29 -5.55 -15.87
C SER A 222 -9.79 -5.28 -14.45
N PHE A 223 -9.79 -6.30 -13.58
CA PHE A 223 -10.28 -6.19 -12.19
C PHE A 223 -9.18 -6.31 -11.15
N PHE A 224 -7.96 -6.65 -11.54
CA PHE A 224 -6.87 -6.83 -10.59
C PHE A 224 -5.48 -6.67 -11.18
N ASN A 225 -4.50 -6.41 -10.32
CA ASN A 225 -3.09 -6.55 -10.67
C ASN A 225 -2.55 -7.83 -10.01
N SER A 226 -1.82 -8.64 -10.77
CA SER A 226 -1.11 -9.81 -10.26
C SER A 226 0.37 -9.49 -10.06
N ARG A 227 0.91 -9.87 -8.90
CA ARG A 227 2.33 -9.81 -8.58
C ARG A 227 2.80 -11.14 -8.01
N LEU A 228 3.80 -11.73 -8.63
CA LEU A 228 4.48 -12.95 -8.21
C LEU A 228 5.86 -12.58 -7.68
N PHE A 229 6.14 -12.97 -6.44
CA PHE A 229 7.46 -12.86 -5.83
C PHE A 229 7.98 -14.25 -5.50
N SER A 230 9.14 -14.59 -6.06
CA SER A 230 9.86 -15.83 -5.75
C SER A 230 10.87 -15.55 -4.64
N VAL A 231 10.72 -16.25 -3.52
CA VAL A 231 11.53 -16.05 -2.32
C VAL A 231 11.95 -17.38 -1.71
N LEU A 232 13.11 -17.41 -1.07
CA LEU A 232 13.53 -18.55 -0.27
C LEU A 232 12.74 -18.61 1.05
N PRO A 233 12.68 -19.77 1.74
CA PRO A 233 12.04 -19.87 3.05
C PRO A 233 12.80 -19.07 4.14
N GLY A 234 12.19 -18.98 5.32
CA GLY A 234 12.80 -18.34 6.48
C GLY A 234 12.80 -16.81 6.38
N ILE A 235 13.94 -16.18 6.65
CA ILE A 235 14.05 -14.71 6.71
C ILE A 235 13.73 -14.05 5.37
N ASN A 236 14.07 -14.72 4.26
CA ASN A 236 13.80 -14.25 2.90
C ASN A 236 12.30 -14.12 2.63
N LEU A 237 11.48 -15.03 3.17
CA LEU A 237 10.03 -14.95 3.10
C LEU A 237 9.50 -13.76 3.89
N ILE A 238 10.09 -13.46 5.05
CA ILE A 238 9.75 -12.25 5.83
C ILE A 238 10.06 -10.97 5.03
N THR A 239 11.22 -10.89 4.37
CA THR A 239 11.53 -9.79 3.46
C THR A 239 10.51 -9.70 2.30
N GLY A 240 10.08 -10.85 1.77
CA GLY A 240 8.98 -10.93 0.80
C GLY A 240 7.67 -10.35 1.33
N ILE A 241 7.32 -10.63 2.59
CA ILE A 241 6.15 -10.04 3.26
C ILE A 241 6.29 -8.54 3.39
N HIS A 242 7.46 -8.02 3.77
CA HIS A 242 7.72 -6.58 3.81
C HIS A 242 7.55 -5.93 2.44
N ARG A 243 7.99 -6.60 1.36
CA ARG A 243 7.73 -6.13 -0.01
C ARG A 243 6.23 -6.03 -0.30
N VAL A 244 5.45 -7.06 0.03
CA VAL A 244 4.00 -7.04 -0.18
C VAL A 244 3.33 -5.95 0.66
N LEU A 245 3.75 -5.76 1.91
CA LEU A 245 3.23 -4.69 2.77
C LEU A 245 3.52 -3.29 2.20
N GLN A 246 4.69 -3.09 1.59
CA GLN A 246 5.02 -1.84 0.89
C GLN A 246 4.06 -1.56 -0.25
N ASP A 247 3.72 -2.57 -1.06
CA ASP A 247 2.80 -2.42 -2.18
C ASP A 247 1.34 -2.25 -1.71
N VAL A 248 0.87 -3.08 -0.76
CA VAL A 248 -0.52 -3.05 -0.25
C VAL A 248 -0.85 -1.76 0.49
N TYR A 249 0.07 -1.28 1.32
CA TYR A 249 -0.18 -0.14 2.23
C TYR A 249 0.63 1.12 1.90
N SER A 250 1.31 1.15 0.75
CA SER A 250 2.18 2.27 0.35
C SER A 250 3.21 2.59 1.43
N LEU A 251 3.86 1.55 1.96
CA LEU A 251 4.97 1.70 2.91
C LEU A 251 6.30 1.82 2.16
N VAL A 252 7.32 2.26 2.88
CA VAL A 252 8.72 2.28 2.44
C VAL A 252 9.61 1.78 3.56
N SER A 253 10.82 1.37 3.19
CA SER A 253 11.88 0.99 4.12
C SER A 253 12.88 2.14 4.34
N THR A 254 13.31 2.32 5.58
CA THR A 254 14.42 3.20 5.98
C THR A 254 15.39 2.44 6.87
N THR A 255 16.65 2.38 6.46
CA THR A 255 17.72 1.75 7.24
C THR A 255 18.47 2.84 8.01
N VAL A 256 18.33 2.81 9.34
CA VAL A 256 19.09 3.69 10.24
C VAL A 256 20.47 3.12 10.42
N VAL A 257 21.48 3.80 9.87
CA VAL A 257 22.86 3.33 9.87
C VAL A 257 23.70 3.99 10.96
N GLY A 258 24.76 3.28 11.40
CA GLY A 258 25.76 3.85 12.28
C GLY A 258 25.33 4.00 13.74
N ILE A 259 24.41 3.16 14.21
CA ILE A 259 23.90 3.21 15.58
C ILE A 259 25.01 2.83 16.57
N PRO A 260 25.40 3.71 17.51
CA PRO A 260 26.48 3.43 18.43
C PRO A 260 25.99 2.53 19.58
N MET A 261 26.54 1.32 19.68
CA MET A 261 26.25 0.39 20.77
C MET A 261 27.51 0.06 21.58
N LYS A 262 27.34 -0.13 22.89
CA LYS A 262 28.39 -0.66 23.78
C LYS A 262 28.23 -2.17 23.88
N GLU A 263 29.25 -2.93 23.50
CA GLU A 263 29.31 -4.37 23.69
C GLU A 263 29.82 -4.71 25.09
N ALA A 264 29.15 -5.63 25.79
CA ALA A 264 29.52 -6.04 27.15
C ALA A 264 30.91 -6.71 27.21
N ASN A 265 31.33 -7.34 26.10
CA ASN A 265 32.55 -8.15 26.02
C ASN A 265 33.69 -7.48 25.23
N GLN A 266 33.51 -6.25 24.74
CA GLN A 266 34.55 -5.50 24.03
C GLN A 266 34.73 -4.13 24.70
N SER A 267 35.58 -4.10 25.74
CA SER A 267 35.94 -2.86 26.41
C SER A 267 36.69 -1.93 25.45
N GLY A 268 36.00 -0.93 24.91
CA GLY A 268 36.62 0.20 24.20
C GLY A 268 36.34 0.31 22.69
N GLN A 269 35.66 -0.67 22.07
CA GLN A 269 35.24 -0.57 20.67
C GLN A 269 33.71 -0.56 20.55
N SER A 270 33.15 0.52 20.00
CA SER A 270 31.73 0.59 19.64
C SER A 270 31.53 -0.06 18.28
N ILE A 271 30.71 -1.11 18.21
CA ILE A 271 30.26 -1.68 16.95
C ILE A 271 29.06 -0.85 16.45
N HIS A 272 29.06 -0.55 15.15
CA HIS A 272 27.96 0.13 14.49
C HIS A 272 26.98 -0.90 13.94
N TYR A 273 25.71 -0.74 14.31
CA TYR A 273 24.62 -1.58 13.82
C TYR A 273 23.68 -0.76 12.94
N ASP A 274 23.04 -1.47 12.02
CA ASP A 274 22.00 -0.94 11.16
C ASP A 274 20.65 -1.51 11.57
N VAL A 275 19.61 -0.68 11.56
CA VAL A 275 18.25 -1.10 11.91
C VAL A 275 17.28 -0.60 10.86
N GLU A 276 16.55 -1.54 10.26
CA GLU A 276 15.55 -1.28 9.25
C GLU A 276 14.18 -0.98 9.86
N LEU A 277 13.53 0.06 9.33
CA LEU A 277 12.22 0.55 9.73
C LEU A 277 11.25 0.49 8.55
N LEU A 278 9.99 0.14 8.82
CA LEU A 278 8.88 0.27 7.88
C LEU A 278 7.95 1.38 8.35
N HIS A 279 7.55 2.25 7.43
CA HIS A 279 6.62 3.36 7.69
C HIS A 279 5.94 3.83 6.40
N PRO A 280 4.89 4.67 6.50
CA PRO A 280 4.23 5.23 5.32
C PRO A 280 5.20 5.99 4.38
N LYS A 281 5.03 5.81 3.07
CA LYS A 281 5.84 6.45 2.01
C LYS A 281 5.86 7.98 2.09
N ILE A 282 4.77 8.57 2.55
CA ILE A 282 4.63 10.02 2.71
C ILE A 282 5.67 10.61 3.69
N ALA A 283 6.25 9.79 4.60
CA ALA A 283 7.33 10.24 5.45
C ALA A 283 8.54 10.74 4.65
N HIS A 284 8.77 10.21 3.44
CA HIS A 284 9.88 10.59 2.57
C HIS A 284 9.53 11.73 1.59
N SER A 285 8.41 12.44 1.75
CA SER A 285 7.99 13.47 0.79
C SER A 285 9.03 14.58 0.62
N ALA A 286 9.63 15.07 1.72
CA ALA A 286 10.66 16.12 1.67
C ALA A 286 11.93 15.65 0.94
N LEU A 287 12.39 14.43 1.19
CA LEU A 287 13.55 13.85 0.49
C LEU A 287 13.26 13.69 -1.01
N LYS A 288 12.04 13.27 -1.37
CA LYS A 288 11.62 13.13 -2.76
C LYS A 288 11.54 14.48 -3.47
N ASN A 289 10.90 15.46 -2.84
CA ASN A 289 10.71 16.80 -3.40
C ASN A 289 12.03 17.56 -3.58
N SER A 290 13.03 17.28 -2.73
CA SER A 290 14.37 17.85 -2.86
C SER A 290 15.28 17.11 -3.86
N GLY A 291 14.74 16.16 -4.63
CA GLY A 291 15.49 15.38 -5.62
C GLY A 291 16.49 14.37 -5.03
N LEU A 292 16.44 14.10 -3.72
CA LEU A 292 17.40 13.19 -3.07
C LEU A 292 17.08 11.70 -3.28
N LEU A 293 15.87 11.38 -3.70
CA LEU A 293 15.40 10.00 -3.95
C LEU A 293 15.11 9.72 -5.42
N GLU A 294 15.64 10.52 -6.34
CA GLU A 294 15.53 10.24 -7.78
C GLU A 294 16.38 9.01 -8.16
N GLU A 295 15.93 8.23 -9.15
CA GLU A 295 16.58 6.98 -9.57
C GLU A 295 18.05 7.15 -9.97
N ASN A 296 18.45 8.37 -10.37
CA ASN A 296 19.83 8.72 -10.74
C ASN A 296 20.73 9.04 -9.53
N ASN A 297 20.17 9.21 -8.32
CA ASN A 297 20.91 9.55 -7.10
C ASN A 297 20.96 8.36 -6.13
N SER A 298 21.63 7.30 -6.56
CA SER A 298 21.71 5.98 -5.89
C SER A 298 22.41 5.97 -4.52
N LYS A 299 22.87 7.12 -4.00
CA LYS A 299 23.76 7.15 -2.83
C LYS A 299 23.02 6.98 -1.50
N LEU A 300 21.76 7.43 -1.42
CA LEU A 300 20.91 7.23 -0.23
C LEU A 300 20.23 5.88 -0.22
N LEU A 301 19.98 5.29 -1.38
CA LEU A 301 19.40 3.95 -1.44
C LEU A 301 20.51 2.93 -1.13
N ASP A 302 20.14 1.87 -0.43
CA ASP A 302 21.00 0.69 -0.37
C ASP A 302 20.98 -0.08 -1.69
N ASN A 303 21.87 -1.06 -1.80
CA ASN A 303 21.83 -1.97 -2.92
C ASN A 303 20.61 -2.89 -2.78
N VAL A 304 19.82 -3.03 -3.84
CA VAL A 304 18.63 -3.91 -3.85
C VAL A 304 18.98 -5.36 -3.50
N THR A 305 20.24 -5.79 -3.70
CA THR A 305 20.72 -7.10 -3.28
C THR A 305 20.69 -7.31 -1.76
N VAL A 306 20.61 -6.24 -0.96
CA VAL A 306 20.43 -6.27 0.51
C VAL A 306 19.00 -6.63 0.91
N HIS A 307 18.05 -6.58 -0.01
CA HIS A 307 16.69 -7.08 0.18
C HIS A 307 16.31 -8.09 -0.90
N TRP A 308 17.32 -8.82 -1.37
CA TRP A 308 17.22 -9.98 -2.24
C TRP A 308 16.56 -9.62 -3.58
N ASN A 309 16.89 -8.43 -4.08
CA ASN A 309 16.36 -7.85 -5.31
C ASN A 309 14.85 -7.56 -5.27
N LEU A 310 14.25 -7.41 -4.08
CA LEU A 310 12.82 -7.13 -3.92
C LEU A 310 12.53 -5.62 -3.80
N PHE A 311 13.33 -4.88 -3.06
CA PHE A 311 13.16 -3.43 -2.85
C PHE A 311 14.46 -2.77 -2.38
N ASN A 312 14.44 -1.44 -2.32
CA ASN A 312 15.51 -0.63 -1.74
C ASN A 312 15.02 0.04 -0.45
N SER A 313 15.94 0.28 0.47
CA SER A 313 15.75 1.05 1.68
C SER A 313 16.52 2.36 1.63
N VAL A 314 15.93 3.43 2.19
CA VAL A 314 16.61 4.72 2.32
C VAL A 314 17.54 4.68 3.53
N ARG A 315 18.83 4.88 3.33
CA ARG A 315 19.84 4.90 4.39
C ARG A 315 19.97 6.29 4.99
N LEU A 316 19.73 6.39 6.29
CA LEU A 316 19.91 7.62 7.06
C LEU A 316 20.79 7.36 8.27
N LYS A 317 21.73 8.26 8.54
CA LYS A 317 22.73 8.10 9.60
C LYS A 317 22.16 8.53 10.95
N TRP A 318 22.39 7.73 11.98
CA TRP A 318 22.05 8.08 13.35
C TRP A 318 22.79 9.35 13.80
N CYS A 319 22.03 10.32 14.35
CA CYS A 319 22.58 11.47 15.06
C CYS A 319 21.84 11.69 16.39
N THR A 320 22.59 11.73 17.50
CA THR A 320 22.01 11.87 18.85
C THR A 320 21.51 13.30 19.10
N ALA A 321 20.25 13.45 19.53
CA ALA A 321 19.58 14.75 19.69
C ALA A 321 20.14 15.67 20.80
N LYS A 322 20.90 15.16 21.78
CA LYS A 322 21.22 15.90 23.02
C LYS A 322 21.89 17.26 22.80
N ALA A 323 22.76 17.40 21.80
CA ALA A 323 23.49 18.66 21.55
C ALA A 323 22.74 19.64 20.64
N LEU A 324 21.68 19.20 19.96
CA LEU A 324 21.01 19.93 18.87
C LEU A 324 19.49 20.05 19.07
N LYS A 325 18.97 19.62 20.23
CA LYS A 325 17.52 19.54 20.49
C LYS A 325 16.82 20.88 20.33
N ASN A 326 17.44 21.98 20.75
CA ASN A 326 16.82 23.32 20.63
C ASN A 326 16.82 23.85 19.20
N GLU A 327 17.79 23.43 18.38
CA GLU A 327 17.92 23.86 16.97
C GLU A 327 16.96 23.09 16.06
N ILE A 328 16.72 21.80 16.36
CA ILE A 328 15.86 20.93 15.53
C ILE A 328 14.37 21.14 15.79
N VAL A 329 13.96 21.42 17.03
CA VAL A 329 12.53 21.50 17.42
C VAL A 329 11.71 22.46 16.54
N PRO A 330 12.19 23.68 16.22
CA PRO A 330 11.48 24.60 15.32
C PRO A 330 11.35 24.11 13.87
N LEU A 331 12.14 23.12 13.46
CA LEU A 331 12.18 22.57 12.11
C LEU A 331 11.34 21.29 11.97
N ILE A 332 10.91 20.68 13.08
CA ILE A 332 10.07 19.48 13.04
C ILE A 332 8.69 19.88 12.51
N CYS A 333 8.27 19.23 11.43
CA CYS A 333 6.95 19.43 10.86
C CYS A 333 5.87 18.85 11.79
N GLU A 334 4.66 19.39 11.71
CA GLU A 334 3.51 18.89 12.48
C GLU A 334 3.15 17.44 12.11
N GLN A 335 3.41 17.04 10.85
CA GLN A 335 3.08 15.70 10.38
C GLN A 335 3.98 14.65 11.04
N THR A 336 3.32 13.66 11.60
CA THR A 336 3.93 12.57 12.36
C THR A 336 3.36 11.26 11.85
N TYR A 337 4.22 10.28 11.56
CA TYR A 337 3.81 8.99 11.03
C TYR A 337 4.28 7.85 11.94
N PRO A 338 3.47 6.79 12.14
CA PRO A 338 3.93 5.63 12.87
C PRO A 338 5.03 4.91 12.08
N PHE A 339 5.97 4.29 12.79
CA PHE A 339 6.92 3.36 12.19
C PHE A 339 7.00 2.07 13.03
N THR A 340 7.43 1.01 12.38
CA THR A 340 7.75 -0.26 13.04
C THR A 340 9.11 -0.77 12.57
N LEU A 341 9.71 -1.67 13.34
CA LEU A 341 10.96 -2.33 12.98
C LEU A 341 10.70 -3.44 11.98
N ALA A 342 11.53 -3.60 10.95
CA ALA A 342 11.45 -4.76 10.04
C ALA A 342 11.79 -6.06 10.77
N PHE A 343 12.82 -6.04 11.63
CA PHE A 343 13.22 -7.18 12.46
C PHE A 343 13.24 -6.77 13.93
N ASN A 344 12.14 -7.04 14.64
CA ASN A 344 11.92 -6.51 15.99
C ASN A 344 12.63 -7.28 17.13
N LYS A 345 13.19 -8.46 16.83
CA LYS A 345 13.87 -9.31 17.84
C LYS A 345 15.38 -9.12 17.87
N ASN A 346 15.95 -8.44 16.89
CA ASN A 346 17.39 -8.23 16.84
C ASN A 346 17.81 -7.26 17.95
N ARG A 347 18.96 -7.56 18.58
CA ARG A 347 19.49 -6.74 19.69
C ARG A 347 19.60 -5.26 19.33
N ALA A 348 20.08 -4.95 18.12
CA ALA A 348 20.18 -3.57 17.64
C ALA A 348 18.81 -2.87 17.61
N SER A 349 17.78 -3.55 17.10
CA SER A 349 16.41 -3.03 17.04
C SER A 349 15.80 -2.85 18.42
N ILE A 350 16.04 -3.79 19.34
CA ILE A 350 15.62 -3.68 20.75
C ILE A 350 16.28 -2.48 21.43
N CYS A 351 17.58 -2.26 21.18
CA CYS A 351 18.31 -1.13 21.72
C CYS A 351 17.79 0.21 21.17
N LEU A 352 17.59 0.33 19.85
CA LEU A 352 16.99 1.53 19.23
C LEU A 352 15.62 1.83 19.84
N THR A 353 14.73 0.85 19.87
CA THR A 353 13.37 1.06 20.38
C THR A 353 13.34 1.36 21.86
N SER A 354 14.10 0.64 22.67
CA SER A 354 14.24 0.95 24.11
C SER A 354 14.79 2.35 24.33
N PHE A 355 15.72 2.82 23.49
CA PHE A 355 16.24 4.18 23.57
C PHE A 355 15.14 5.22 23.34
N VAL A 356 14.30 5.03 22.32
CA VAL A 356 13.20 5.92 21.97
C VAL A 356 12.05 5.86 22.98
N VAL A 357 11.62 4.66 23.37
CA VAL A 357 10.55 4.43 24.35
C VAL A 357 10.89 5.04 25.72
N ASN A 358 12.16 5.04 26.11
CA ASN A 358 12.64 5.70 27.32
C ASN A 358 12.70 7.24 27.24
N GLY A 359 12.08 7.84 26.21
CA GLY A 359 11.90 9.29 26.09
C GLY A 359 13.10 10.04 25.47
N LYS A 360 14.08 9.31 24.92
CA LYS A 360 15.12 9.91 24.10
C LYS A 360 14.65 9.96 22.64
N SER A 361 15.28 10.81 21.85
CA SER A 361 14.95 10.96 20.44
C SER A 361 16.20 10.82 19.58
N VAL A 362 15.99 10.43 18.34
CA VAL A 362 17.05 10.20 17.36
C VAL A 362 16.81 11.11 16.16
N MET A 363 17.83 11.86 15.75
CA MET A 363 17.79 12.61 14.50
C MET A 363 18.39 11.74 13.41
N LEU A 364 17.80 11.77 12.22
CA LEU A 364 18.28 11.02 11.06
C LEU A 364 18.91 11.98 10.05
N GLU A 365 20.23 11.84 9.90
CA GLU A 365 21.09 12.65 9.06
C GLU A 365 21.17 12.05 7.64
N VAL A 366 20.99 12.89 6.63
CA VAL A 366 21.24 12.53 5.23
C VAL A 366 22.75 12.41 5.03
N ILE A 367 23.20 11.30 4.47
CA ILE A 367 24.62 11.01 4.22
C ILE A 367 25.21 12.08 3.28
N GLN A 368 26.36 12.67 3.64
CA GLN A 368 26.92 13.85 2.97
C GLN A 368 27.20 13.64 1.48
N GLU A 369 27.65 12.44 1.14
CA GLU A 369 27.95 12.00 -0.21
C GLU A 369 26.75 12.09 -1.16
N ALA A 370 25.53 12.07 -0.60
CA ALA A 370 24.29 12.09 -1.38
C ALA A 370 23.81 13.49 -1.79
N PHE A 371 24.11 14.52 -0.98
CA PHE A 371 23.63 15.88 -1.27
C PHE A 371 24.72 16.83 -1.77
N GLN A 372 26.02 16.52 -1.61
CA GLN A 372 27.16 17.19 -2.26
C GLN A 372 27.05 18.73 -2.44
N SER A 373 26.53 19.46 -1.44
CA SER A 373 26.28 20.91 -1.44
C SER A 373 25.10 21.43 -2.29
N LEU A 374 24.27 20.54 -2.87
CA LEU A 374 23.01 20.89 -3.53
C LEU A 374 21.97 21.46 -2.55
N ILE A 375 22.09 21.09 -1.28
CA ILE A 375 21.16 21.46 -0.21
C ILE A 375 21.98 22.03 0.94
N ILE A 376 21.52 23.17 1.47
CA ILE A 376 22.12 23.79 2.64
C ILE A 376 21.73 22.97 3.89
N PRO A 377 22.70 22.50 4.69
CA PRO A 377 22.42 21.84 5.96
C PRO A 377 21.49 22.69 6.85
N ASN A 378 20.47 22.06 7.44
CA ASN A 378 19.49 22.75 8.28
C ASN A 378 19.89 22.82 9.76
N VAL A 379 20.88 22.02 10.19
CA VAL A 379 21.40 22.01 11.56
C VAL A 379 22.92 21.96 11.56
N LYS A 380 23.57 23.11 11.77
CA LYS A 380 25.03 23.28 11.65
C LYS A 380 25.52 22.81 10.28
N ASP A 381 26.45 21.85 10.23
CA ASP A 381 26.96 21.25 8.99
C ASP A 381 26.22 19.96 8.60
N LYS A 382 25.11 19.63 9.27
CA LYS A 382 24.35 18.39 9.07
C LYS A 382 22.98 18.66 8.45
N LEU A 383 22.64 17.83 7.47
CA LEU A 383 21.30 17.81 6.88
C LEU A 383 20.44 16.77 7.61
N ILE A 384 19.61 17.22 8.53
CA ILE A 384 18.67 16.37 9.28
C ILE A 384 17.34 16.33 8.53
N SER A 385 16.92 15.14 8.13
CA SER A 385 15.67 14.95 7.37
C SER A 385 14.51 14.44 8.20
N HIS A 386 14.79 13.64 9.23
CA HIS A 386 13.76 13.03 10.06
C HIS A 386 14.13 13.02 11.54
N TYR A 387 13.11 12.84 12.37
CA TYR A 387 13.22 12.77 13.81
C TYR A 387 12.41 11.57 14.32
N LEU A 388 13.06 10.63 15.00
CA LEU A 388 12.43 9.49 15.65
C LEU A 388 12.15 9.82 17.11
N SER A 389 10.91 9.62 17.52
CA SER A 389 10.44 9.88 18.88
C SER A 389 9.31 8.91 19.25
N LYS A 390 8.76 9.09 20.45
CA LYS A 390 7.51 8.46 20.85
C LYS A 390 6.41 9.52 20.96
N ASN A 391 5.18 9.18 20.60
CA ASN A 391 4.01 10.04 20.83
C ASN A 391 3.52 9.92 22.29
N GLU A 392 2.45 10.66 22.61
CA GLU A 392 1.84 10.67 23.95
C GLU A 392 1.29 9.29 24.38
N GLU A 393 0.85 8.47 23.42
CA GLU A 393 0.39 7.11 23.63
C GLU A 393 1.54 6.09 23.79
N GLY A 394 2.80 6.54 23.70
CA GLY A 394 3.98 5.69 23.78
C GLY A 394 4.33 4.94 22.49
N ARG A 395 3.66 5.24 21.38
CA ARG A 395 3.93 4.66 20.06
C ARG A 395 5.13 5.31 19.39
N LEU A 396 5.85 4.50 18.63
CA LEU A 396 7.02 4.92 17.86
C LEU A 396 6.58 5.74 16.64
N VAL A 397 7.16 6.92 16.48
CA VAL A 397 6.82 7.83 15.39
C VAL A 397 8.05 8.43 14.71
N ILE A 398 7.93 8.60 13.40
CA ILE A 398 8.88 9.29 12.53
C ILE A 398 8.26 10.60 12.09
N GLN A 399 8.96 11.69 12.34
CA GLN A 399 8.53 13.05 12.02
C GLN A 399 9.44 13.61 10.95
N LEU A 400 8.87 14.37 10.02
CA LEU A 400 9.64 15.08 9.01
C LEU A 400 10.30 16.29 9.64
N VAL A 401 11.52 16.59 9.19
CA VAL A 401 12.21 17.83 9.51
C VAL A 401 12.32 18.64 8.25
N ASN A 402 11.90 19.90 8.30
CA ASN A 402 12.00 20.79 7.16
C ASN A 402 13.47 21.17 6.90
N PHE A 403 13.88 20.99 5.66
CA PHE A 403 15.16 21.45 5.10
C PHE A 403 14.98 22.05 3.70
N GLU A 404 13.75 22.13 3.21
CA GLU A 404 13.42 22.90 2.01
C GLU A 404 13.46 24.39 2.40
N GLU A 405 14.03 25.22 1.53
CA GLU A 405 14.33 26.62 1.82
C GLU A 405 13.20 27.33 2.59
N LYS A 406 13.58 28.10 3.62
CA LYS A 406 12.95 29.41 3.80
C LYS A 406 13.18 30.15 2.48
N LYS A 407 12.24 30.06 1.53
CA LYS A 407 12.12 31.10 0.50
C LYS A 407 12.14 32.38 1.28
N ALA A 408 13.21 33.16 1.13
CA ALA A 408 13.40 34.38 1.87
C ALA A 408 12.13 35.21 1.71
N ILE A 409 11.33 35.29 2.77
CA ILE A 409 10.48 36.45 2.96
C ILE A 409 11.52 37.56 2.94
N LYS A 410 11.54 38.34 1.85
CA LYS A 410 12.27 39.60 1.84
C LYS A 410 11.71 40.36 3.03
N THR A 411 12.43 40.34 4.13
CA THR A 411 12.20 41.23 5.24
C THR A 411 12.45 42.61 4.66
N GLU A 412 11.39 43.25 4.18
CA GLU A 412 11.43 44.68 3.95
C GLU A 412 11.95 45.27 5.26
N LYS A 413 13.10 45.94 5.13
CA LYS A 413 13.77 46.60 6.24
C LYS A 413 12.71 47.43 6.96
N ILE A 414 12.40 47.06 8.20
CA ILE A 414 11.84 48.01 9.14
C ILE A 414 12.96 49.01 9.38
N GLN A 415 12.99 50.08 8.59
CA GLN A 415 13.81 51.25 8.87
C GLN A 415 13.21 51.89 10.12
N GLU A 416 14.03 51.93 11.16
CA GLU A 416 13.82 52.73 12.35
C GLU A 416 13.50 54.17 11.95
N PHE A 417 12.33 54.64 12.39
CA PHE A 417 11.97 56.05 12.34
C PHE A 417 12.84 56.81 13.35
N THR A 418 13.87 57.49 12.86
CA THR A 418 14.53 58.56 13.60
C THR A 418 13.95 59.89 13.13
N THR A 419 13.29 60.57 14.08
CA THR A 419 12.72 61.90 14.00
C THR A 419 13.80 62.96 13.73
N GLN A 420 13.46 63.98 12.91
CA GLN A 420 14.05 65.33 12.72
C GLN A 420 14.10 65.62 11.20
N GLU A 421 13.74 66.77 10.62
CA GLU A 421 13.23 68.09 11.03
C GLU A 421 12.68 68.74 9.74
N ILE A 422 11.68 69.63 9.87
CA ILE A 422 11.07 70.40 8.77
C ILE A 422 11.81 71.74 8.62
N PRO A 423 12.13 72.19 7.39
CA PRO A 423 11.60 73.49 6.92
C PRO A 423 11.14 73.43 5.45
N GLN A 424 9.85 73.58 5.18
CA GLN A 424 9.16 74.81 4.73
C GLN A 424 9.57 75.39 3.35
N THR A 425 8.63 75.17 2.40
CA THR A 425 8.04 76.10 1.42
C THR A 425 8.84 76.59 0.20
N SER A 426 8.35 76.27 -1.00
CA SER A 426 7.57 77.22 -1.84
C SER A 426 7.09 76.60 -3.17
N GLN A 427 5.79 76.82 -3.48
CA GLN A 427 5.15 77.11 -4.80
C GLN A 427 5.42 76.18 -6.02
N ALA A 428 4.49 75.75 -6.88
CA ALA A 428 3.07 76.04 -7.12
C ALA A 428 2.45 74.97 -8.08
N SER A 429 1.11 74.96 -8.11
CA SER A 429 0.15 74.52 -9.15
C SER A 429 0.08 73.06 -9.63
N CYS A 430 -1.00 72.39 -9.20
CA CYS A 430 -1.63 71.24 -9.86
C CYS A 430 -2.57 71.70 -10.98
N VAL A 431 -2.49 71.06 -12.15
CA VAL A 431 -3.62 70.82 -13.07
C VAL A 431 -3.48 69.39 -13.60
N GLU A 432 -4.58 68.65 -13.56
CA GLU A 432 -4.75 67.25 -13.98
C GLU A 432 -4.36 67.00 -15.44
N GLN A 433 -3.85 65.79 -15.74
CA GLN A 433 -4.28 65.04 -16.93
C GLN A 433 -3.92 63.54 -16.81
N GLN A 434 -4.97 62.72 -16.90
CA GLN A 434 -4.92 61.27 -17.07
C GLN A 434 -4.27 60.92 -18.42
N ILE A 435 -3.32 59.97 -18.43
CA ILE A 435 -2.89 59.28 -19.65
C ILE A 435 -2.65 57.79 -19.35
N THR A 436 -3.51 56.95 -19.90
CA THR A 436 -3.28 55.52 -20.22
C THR A 436 -2.54 55.38 -21.57
N PRO A 437 -1.77 54.29 -21.76
CA PRO A 437 -1.76 53.60 -23.07
C PRO A 437 -1.89 52.06 -22.88
N LYS A 438 -2.89 51.39 -23.49
CA LYS A 438 -2.91 50.72 -24.82
C LYS A 438 -1.71 49.76 -25.02
N ILE A 439 -1.91 48.46 -25.29
CA ILE A 439 -2.06 47.82 -26.64
C ILE A 439 -2.46 46.34 -26.41
N LYS A 440 -3.65 45.89 -26.84
CA LYS A 440 -4.05 45.18 -28.09
C LYS A 440 -3.54 43.73 -28.27
N TRP A 441 -4.49 42.78 -28.24
CA TRP A 441 -4.42 41.47 -28.89
C TRP A 441 -5.30 41.51 -30.14
N ALA A 442 -4.83 40.95 -31.25
CA ALA A 442 -5.60 40.81 -32.49
C ALA A 442 -5.65 39.34 -32.93
N SER A 443 -6.87 38.86 -33.09
CA SER A 443 -7.28 37.65 -33.83
C SER A 443 -7.27 37.90 -35.34
N THR A 444 -7.21 36.84 -36.15
CA THR A 444 -8.09 36.71 -37.33
C THR A 444 -8.10 35.30 -37.91
N ASN A 445 -9.31 34.86 -38.29
CA ASN A 445 -9.68 33.75 -39.16
C ASN A 445 -10.11 34.33 -40.53
N PRO A 446 -10.08 33.58 -41.65
CA PRO A 446 -11.30 33.39 -42.50
C PRO A 446 -11.35 32.00 -43.22
N ARG A 447 -12.47 31.22 -43.32
CA ARG A 447 -13.66 31.21 -44.26
C ARG A 447 -13.31 31.35 -45.76
N ASP A 448 -13.87 30.68 -46.79
CA ASP A 448 -14.90 29.65 -47.12
C ASP A 448 -14.56 29.18 -48.60
N VAL A 449 -15.02 28.05 -49.20
CA VAL A 449 -16.22 27.93 -50.08
C VAL A 449 -16.29 26.52 -50.75
N SER A 450 -17.53 26.07 -50.98
CA SER A 450 -18.16 24.85 -51.56
C SER A 450 -17.70 24.23 -52.91
N VAL A 451 -18.07 22.94 -53.17
CA VAL A 451 -19.05 22.46 -54.20
C VAL A 451 -19.14 20.89 -54.20
N ASN A 452 -20.35 20.34 -54.36
CA ASN A 452 -20.71 18.92 -54.58
C ASN A 452 -21.12 18.74 -56.08
N PRO A 453 -21.03 17.55 -56.73
CA PRO A 453 -22.22 16.67 -56.77
C PRO A 453 -21.99 15.14 -57.00
N GLN A 454 -23.00 14.34 -56.57
CA GLN A 454 -23.58 13.12 -57.17
C GLN A 454 -22.70 11.85 -57.35
N GLU A 455 -23.19 10.61 -57.41
CA GLU A 455 -24.36 9.82 -57.01
C GLU A 455 -23.98 8.42 -57.55
N GLU A 456 -24.02 7.34 -56.77
CA GLU A 456 -24.57 6.07 -57.27
C GLU A 456 -24.80 5.04 -56.17
N ILE A 457 -25.85 4.26 -56.43
CA ILE A 457 -26.69 3.51 -55.53
C ILE A 457 -26.38 2.03 -55.72
N LEU A 458 -26.33 1.23 -54.65
CA LEU A 458 -26.96 -0.09 -54.70
C LEU A 458 -27.56 -0.50 -53.35
N LYS A 459 -28.74 -1.09 -53.47
CA LYS A 459 -29.83 -1.21 -52.50
C LYS A 459 -29.75 -2.53 -51.72
N THR A 460 -29.98 -2.45 -50.39
CA THR A 460 -30.84 -3.27 -49.48
C THR A 460 -30.96 -4.81 -49.62
N PRO A 461 -31.43 -5.61 -48.62
CA PRO A 461 -32.13 -5.22 -47.38
C PRO A 461 -31.70 -5.93 -46.07
N LYS A 462 -32.13 -5.33 -44.96
CA LYS A 462 -32.22 -5.93 -43.62
C LYS A 462 -33.32 -7.01 -43.60
N ARG A 463 -33.07 -8.13 -42.90
CA ARG A 463 -34.10 -8.96 -42.27
C ARG A 463 -33.73 -9.20 -40.79
N PRO A 464 -34.72 -9.29 -39.88
CA PRO A 464 -34.50 -9.44 -38.45
C PRO A 464 -34.26 -10.91 -38.11
N LEU A 465 -33.33 -11.18 -37.20
CA LEU A 465 -33.16 -12.50 -36.60
C LEU A 465 -33.39 -12.40 -35.10
N THR A 466 -34.54 -12.91 -34.71
CA THR A 466 -34.90 -13.46 -33.41
C THR A 466 -33.74 -14.29 -32.86
N ILE A 467 -33.28 -14.01 -31.64
CA ILE A 467 -32.37 -14.90 -30.91
C ILE A 467 -33.26 -15.70 -29.96
N GLU A 468 -33.48 -16.96 -30.32
CA GLU A 468 -33.96 -17.99 -29.39
C GLU A 468 -32.85 -18.29 -28.37
N GLU A 469 -33.23 -18.28 -27.10
CA GLU A 469 -32.40 -18.77 -25.99
C GLU A 469 -32.16 -20.28 -26.18
N THR A 470 -30.89 -20.67 -26.26
CA THR A 470 -30.46 -22.07 -26.14
C THR A 470 -29.61 -22.20 -24.87
N PRO A 471 -29.86 -23.19 -23.99
CA PRO A 471 -29.06 -23.40 -22.79
C PRO A 471 -27.67 -23.97 -23.16
N PRO A 472 -26.64 -23.72 -22.35
CA PRO A 472 -25.28 -24.19 -22.65
C PRO A 472 -25.22 -25.72 -22.62
N SER A 473 -24.57 -26.28 -23.63
CA SER A 473 -24.50 -27.72 -23.87
C SER A 473 -23.54 -28.43 -22.90
N LYS A 474 -23.90 -29.65 -22.49
CA LYS A 474 -23.14 -30.58 -21.62
C LYS A 474 -21.68 -30.85 -22.07
N GLN A 475 -21.27 -30.39 -23.26
CA GLN A 475 -19.93 -30.60 -23.83
C GLN A 475 -18.86 -29.63 -23.29
N GLN A 476 -19.23 -28.47 -22.73
CA GLN A 476 -18.25 -27.56 -22.11
C GLN A 476 -17.87 -27.99 -20.69
N GLN A 477 -18.82 -28.53 -19.90
CA GLN A 477 -18.54 -29.06 -18.55
C GLN A 477 -17.66 -30.34 -18.56
N THR A 478 -17.84 -31.21 -19.56
CA THR A 478 -17.05 -32.46 -19.68
C THR A 478 -15.62 -32.24 -20.16
N LYS A 479 -15.35 -31.12 -20.85
CA LYS A 479 -13.99 -30.77 -21.31
C LYS A 479 -13.12 -30.19 -20.19
N CYS A 480 -13.71 -29.44 -19.25
CA CYS A 480 -13.02 -28.92 -18.07
C CYS A 480 -12.66 -30.05 -17.07
N GLN A 481 -13.58 -30.99 -16.83
CA GLN A 481 -13.34 -32.12 -15.92
C GLN A 481 -12.24 -33.08 -16.42
N ASN A 482 -12.17 -33.34 -17.73
CA ASN A 482 -11.14 -34.24 -18.30
C ASN A 482 -9.71 -33.69 -18.25
N ASN A 483 -9.54 -32.36 -18.23
CA ASN A 483 -8.21 -31.74 -18.16
C ASN A 483 -7.66 -31.73 -16.73
N GLU A 484 -8.54 -31.58 -15.73
CA GLU A 484 -8.20 -31.63 -14.30
C GLU A 484 -7.75 -33.04 -13.88
N GLU A 485 -8.42 -34.07 -14.39
CA GLU A 485 -8.11 -35.47 -14.06
C GLU A 485 -6.77 -35.93 -14.66
N LEU A 486 -6.45 -35.47 -15.88
CA LEU A 486 -5.18 -35.79 -16.56
C LEU A 486 -3.98 -35.08 -15.91
N MET A 487 -4.17 -33.88 -15.38
CA MET A 487 -3.18 -33.13 -14.60
C MET A 487 -2.86 -33.85 -13.29
N ASN A 488 -3.90 -34.26 -12.55
CA ASN A 488 -3.76 -34.97 -11.28
C ASN A 488 -3.07 -36.34 -11.44
N GLN A 489 -3.29 -37.04 -12.56
CA GLN A 489 -2.60 -38.30 -12.86
C GLN A 489 -1.10 -38.13 -13.15
N ARG A 490 -0.68 -37.02 -13.78
CA ARG A 490 0.74 -36.74 -14.05
C ARG A 490 1.52 -36.34 -12.79
N ILE A 491 0.89 -35.59 -11.90
CA ILE A 491 1.43 -35.24 -10.57
C ILE A 491 1.61 -36.50 -9.71
N LYS A 492 0.65 -37.44 -9.80
CA LYS A 492 0.67 -38.73 -9.08
C LYS A 492 1.88 -39.62 -9.43
N GLN A 493 2.25 -39.71 -10.72
CA GLN A 493 3.37 -40.58 -11.12
C GLN A 493 4.75 -40.05 -10.69
N ARG A 494 4.91 -38.73 -10.53
CA ARG A 494 6.21 -38.12 -10.19
C ARG A 494 6.48 -38.00 -8.70
N LYS A 495 5.45 -37.78 -7.87
CA LYS A 495 5.59 -37.78 -6.40
C LYS A 495 6.10 -39.14 -5.88
N LEU A 496 5.75 -40.23 -6.57
CA LEU A 496 6.26 -41.58 -6.27
C LEU A 496 7.75 -41.77 -6.61
N GLN A 497 8.31 -40.98 -7.55
CA GLN A 497 9.74 -41.03 -7.91
C GLN A 497 10.64 -40.21 -6.97
N ILE A 498 10.11 -39.21 -6.28
CA ILE A 498 10.88 -38.31 -5.41
C ILE A 498 11.08 -38.90 -4.01
N ALA A 499 10.12 -39.71 -3.54
CA ALA A 499 10.18 -40.36 -2.23
C ALA A 499 11.35 -41.37 -2.07
N THR A 500 12.03 -41.75 -3.16
CA THR A 500 13.11 -42.75 -3.16
C THR A 500 14.53 -42.17 -3.23
N LEU A 501 14.71 -40.84 -3.31
CA LEU A 501 16.04 -40.23 -3.61
C LEU A 501 16.61 -39.25 -2.57
N TRP A 502 16.10 -39.20 -1.33
CA TRP A 502 16.69 -38.31 -0.33
C TRP A 502 17.74 -39.01 0.57
N GLN A 503 19.01 -38.65 0.40
CA GLN A 503 20.00 -38.66 1.49
C GLN A 503 20.67 -37.27 1.57
N PRO A 504 20.66 -36.61 2.74
CA PRO A 504 21.29 -35.31 2.89
C PRO A 504 22.79 -35.47 3.17
N LYS A 505 23.63 -34.82 2.37
CA LYS A 505 25.00 -34.46 2.76
C LYS A 505 25.21 -32.97 2.56
N GLU A 506 25.85 -32.42 3.60
CA GLU A 506 26.53 -31.13 3.70
C GLU A 506 25.69 -29.91 4.13
N GLU A 507 25.92 -29.56 5.39
CA GLU A 507 25.46 -28.39 6.14
C GLU A 507 26.19 -27.13 5.65
N LEU A 508 25.43 -26.07 5.36
CA LEU A 508 25.93 -24.70 5.33
C LEU A 508 25.53 -24.03 6.65
N ASP A 509 26.55 -23.69 7.44
CA ASP A 509 26.44 -23.12 8.78
C ASP A 509 25.88 -21.68 8.71
N LEU A 510 24.65 -21.50 9.19
CA LEU A 510 23.83 -20.28 9.05
C LEU A 510 23.64 -19.55 10.40
N TYR A 511 24.60 -19.69 11.34
CA TYR A 511 24.40 -19.40 12.76
C TYR A 511 25.17 -18.22 13.37
N ASP A 512 25.55 -17.20 12.58
CA ASP A 512 26.15 -15.98 13.17
C ASP A 512 25.15 -14.87 13.56
N TRP A 513 23.83 -15.10 13.43
CA TRP A 513 22.83 -14.01 13.54
C TRP A 513 21.65 -14.33 14.49
N TRP A 514 21.87 -15.16 15.53
CA TRP A 514 20.88 -15.43 16.59
C TRP A 514 21.18 -14.72 17.90
#